data_AF-A0A6J5JW44-F1
#
_entry.id   AF-A0A6J5JW44-F1
#
_cell.length_a   1.000
_cell.length_b   1.000
_cell.length_c   1.000
_cell.angle_alpha   90.00
_cell.angle_beta   90.00
_cell.angle_gamma   90.00
#
_symmetry.space_group_name_H-M   'P 1'
#
loop_
_entity.id
_entity.type
_entity.pdbx_description
1 polymer ?
#
loop_
_entity_poly.entity_id
_entity_poly.type
_entity_poly.pdbx_seq_one_letter_code
_entity_poly.pdbx_strand_id
1 'polypeptide(L)'
;MSTVTNDIVAKLWNLCNVLRDDGVTYHEYVTELTYLLFLKMAKETGTEDRLPEGYRWDDLESKAAPERLEAYKVMLIHLGTHGSILTKEIFAAARSFIDKPATLTALITAIDAIDWYSAKTEGLGDLYEGLLEKNANEKKSGAGQYFTPRVLIDSIVSLMQPKLGEVIQDPAAGTGGFLIAANH
;
A
#
# COMPACT_ATOMS: atom_id res chain seq x y z
N MET A 1 7.36 15.32 4.08
CA MET A 1 7.81 14.02 4.65
C MET A 1 9.00 14.22 5.56
N SER A 2 8.96 13.57 6.73
CA SER A 2 10.07 13.43 7.67
C SER A 2 11.22 12.59 7.11
N THR A 3 12.39 12.65 7.75
CA THR A 3 13.56 11.85 7.40
C THR A 3 13.30 10.34 7.54
N VAL A 4 12.58 9.94 8.58
CA VAL A 4 12.26 8.53 8.87
C VAL A 4 11.30 7.95 7.83
N THR A 5 10.21 8.64 7.49
CA THR A 5 9.31 8.22 6.41
C THR A 5 10.04 8.10 5.08
N ASN A 6 10.91 9.05 4.74
CA ASN A 6 11.73 8.98 3.52
C ASN A 6 12.67 7.76 3.50
N ASP A 7 13.28 7.43 4.63
CA ASP A 7 14.16 6.27 4.75
C ASP A 7 13.40 4.96 4.61
N ILE A 8 12.20 4.86 5.19
CA ILE A 8 11.36 3.67 5.05
C ILE A 8 10.86 3.53 3.61
N VAL A 9 10.39 4.61 2.99
CA VAL A 9 10.00 4.64 1.58
C VAL A 9 11.17 4.25 0.68
N ALA A 10 12.40 4.69 0.99
CA ALA A 10 13.59 4.28 0.26
C ALA A 10 13.91 2.79 0.43
N LYS A 11 13.82 2.24 1.66
CA LYS A 11 14.01 0.81 1.92
C LYS A 11 12.99 -0.03 1.15
N LEU A 12 11.71 0.29 1.28
CA LEU A 12 10.63 -0.38 0.57
C LEU A 12 10.81 -0.24 -0.94
N TRP A 13 11.15 0.94 -1.45
CA TRP A 13 11.39 1.09 -2.89
C TRP A 13 12.58 0.25 -3.36
N ASN A 14 13.68 0.18 -2.61
CA ASN A 14 14.85 -0.60 -3.03
C ASN A 14 14.57 -2.11 -3.18
N LEU A 15 13.56 -2.65 -2.48
CA LEU A 15 13.12 -4.03 -2.66
C LEU A 15 12.49 -4.27 -4.04
N CYS A 16 11.97 -3.24 -4.71
CA CYS A 16 11.44 -3.36 -6.07
C CYS A 16 12.51 -3.86 -7.05
N ASN A 17 13.79 -3.54 -6.78
CA ASN A 17 14.90 -3.98 -7.63
C ASN A 17 15.08 -5.50 -7.58
N VAL A 18 14.78 -6.13 -6.43
CA VAL A 18 14.81 -7.58 -6.26
C VAL A 18 13.74 -8.26 -7.12
N LEU A 19 12.54 -7.66 -7.17
CA LEU A 19 11.40 -8.19 -7.93
C LEU A 19 11.52 -7.95 -9.44
N ARG A 20 12.21 -6.89 -9.85
CA ARG A 20 12.44 -6.61 -11.26
C ARG A 20 13.20 -7.74 -11.95
N ASP A 21 14.13 -8.38 -11.23
CA ASP A 21 14.89 -9.53 -11.74
C ASP A 21 14.02 -10.79 -11.90
N ASP A 22 12.83 -10.79 -11.30
CA ASP A 22 11.80 -11.83 -11.44
C ASP A 22 10.75 -11.49 -12.51
N GLY A 23 10.90 -10.38 -13.23
CA GLY A 23 9.98 -9.95 -14.28
C GLY A 23 8.78 -9.13 -13.80
N VAL A 24 8.71 -8.80 -12.51
CA VAL A 24 7.63 -7.98 -11.93
C VAL A 24 7.83 -6.51 -12.31
N THR A 25 6.79 -5.88 -12.83
CA THR A 25 6.78 -4.45 -13.17
C THR A 25 6.64 -3.58 -11.92
N TYR A 26 6.98 -2.29 -12.01
CA TYR A 26 6.80 -1.36 -10.89
C TYR A 26 5.33 -1.24 -10.43
N HIS A 27 4.38 -1.32 -11.37
CA HIS A 27 2.96 -1.26 -11.04
C HIS A 27 2.50 -2.52 -10.28
N GLU A 28 2.91 -3.70 -10.74
CA GLU A 28 2.65 -4.95 -10.03
C GLU A 28 3.31 -4.95 -8.64
N TYR A 29 4.53 -4.41 -8.54
CA TYR A 29 5.23 -4.28 -7.27
C TYR A 29 4.47 -3.41 -6.26
N VAL A 30 3.99 -2.23 -6.67
CA VAL A 30 3.19 -1.36 -5.80
C VAL A 30 1.90 -2.06 -5.38
N THR A 31 1.28 -2.82 -6.28
CA THR A 31 0.08 -3.61 -5.97
C THR A 31 0.38 -4.65 -4.88
N GLU A 32 1.48 -5.39 -5.00
CA GLU A 32 1.93 -6.35 -3.98
C GLU A 32 2.21 -5.70 -2.62
N LEU A 33 2.93 -4.57 -2.64
CA LEU A 33 3.18 -3.80 -1.43
C LEU A 33 1.87 -3.32 -0.80
N THR A 34 0.89 -2.91 -1.60
CA THR A 34 -0.40 -2.41 -1.09
C THR A 34 -1.09 -3.47 -0.25
N TYR A 35 -1.16 -4.71 -0.75
CA TYR A 35 -1.78 -5.82 -0.03
C TYR A 35 -1.03 -6.15 1.28
N LEU A 36 0.28 -6.28 1.21
CA LEU A 36 1.11 -6.63 2.38
C LEU A 36 1.13 -5.51 3.42
N LEU A 37 1.27 -4.26 2.99
CA LEU A 37 1.24 -3.09 3.88
C LEU A 37 -0.14 -2.94 4.52
N PHE A 38 -1.24 -3.21 3.81
CA PHE A 38 -2.56 -3.17 4.42
C PHE A 38 -2.69 -4.17 5.57
N LEU A 39 -2.25 -5.42 5.37
CA LEU A 39 -2.25 -6.44 6.43
C LEU A 39 -1.37 -6.04 7.61
N LYS A 40 -0.14 -5.57 7.33
CA LYS A 40 0.78 -5.12 8.38
C LYS A 40 0.25 -3.91 9.13
N MET A 41 -0.30 -2.92 8.43
CA MET A 41 -0.91 -1.74 9.05
C MET A 41 -2.10 -2.12 9.93
N ALA A 42 -2.92 -3.10 9.52
CA ALA A 42 -4.02 -3.59 10.35
C ALA A 42 -3.49 -4.14 11.69
N LYS A 43 -2.46 -4.99 11.66
CA LYS A 43 -1.76 -5.49 12.86
C LYS A 43 -1.23 -4.36 13.72
N GLU A 44 -0.49 -3.46 13.09
CA GLU A 44 0.21 -2.39 13.77
C GLU A 44 -0.76 -1.37 14.40
N THR A 45 -1.92 -1.13 13.78
CA THR A 45 -2.93 -0.20 14.31
C THR A 45 -3.97 -0.86 15.21
N GLY A 46 -3.89 -2.18 15.42
CA GLY A 46 -4.88 -2.92 16.21
C GLY A 46 -6.26 -2.99 15.55
N THR A 47 -6.32 -2.94 14.22
CA THR A 47 -7.57 -2.97 13.41
C THR A 47 -7.77 -4.30 12.67
N GLU A 48 -7.09 -5.35 13.11
CA GLU A 48 -7.20 -6.71 12.53
C GLU A 48 -8.55 -7.37 12.75
N ASP A 49 -9.39 -6.83 13.63
CA ASP A 49 -10.78 -7.24 13.82
C ASP A 49 -11.61 -7.08 12.53
N ARG A 50 -11.17 -6.21 11.61
CA ARG A 50 -11.77 -6.01 10.28
C ARG A 50 -11.38 -7.11 9.28
N LEU A 51 -10.35 -7.90 9.60
CA LEU A 51 -9.86 -9.02 8.80
C LEU A 51 -10.41 -10.35 9.34
N PRO A 52 -10.78 -11.29 8.46
CA PRO A 52 -11.13 -12.64 8.89
C PRO A 52 -10.01 -13.31 9.69
N GLU A 53 -10.38 -14.08 10.73
CA GLU A 53 -9.43 -14.90 11.48
C GLU A 53 -8.75 -15.94 10.58
N GLY A 54 -7.46 -16.19 10.78
CA GLY A 54 -6.65 -17.09 9.95
C GLY A 54 -6.14 -16.45 8.65
N TYR A 55 -6.49 -15.18 8.38
CA TYR A 55 -6.09 -14.43 7.20
C TYR A 55 -5.49 -13.06 7.55
N ARG A 56 -4.66 -13.04 8.61
CA ARG A 56 -3.97 -11.84 9.12
C ARG A 56 -2.47 -11.88 8.83
N TRP A 57 -1.77 -10.80 9.19
CA TRP A 57 -0.32 -10.70 8.98
C TRP A 57 0.44 -11.88 9.61
N ASP A 58 0.15 -12.20 10.88
CA ASP A 58 0.84 -13.26 11.63
C ASP A 58 0.59 -14.66 11.05
N ASP A 59 -0.61 -14.88 10.51
CA ASP A 59 -0.98 -16.14 9.85
C ASP A 59 -0.15 -16.38 8.58
N LEU A 60 0.23 -15.30 7.88
CA LEU A 60 1.09 -15.35 6.71
C LEU A 60 2.57 -15.44 7.08
N GLU A 61 3.01 -14.59 8.00
CA GLU A 61 4.41 -14.48 8.43
C GLU A 61 4.94 -15.80 9.01
N SER A 62 4.12 -16.46 9.84
CA SER A 62 4.48 -17.71 10.52
C SER A 62 4.65 -18.92 9.57
N LYS A 63 4.19 -18.84 8.32
CA LYS A 63 4.35 -19.93 7.34
C LYS A 63 5.80 -20.06 6.87
N ALA A 64 6.25 -21.29 6.65
CA ALA A 64 7.52 -21.56 6.00
C ALA A 64 7.52 -21.04 4.55
N ALA A 65 8.66 -20.57 4.06
CA ALA A 65 8.78 -19.91 2.75
C ALA A 65 8.09 -20.65 1.58
N PRO A 66 8.25 -21.99 1.40
CA PRO A 66 7.60 -22.70 0.30
C PRO A 66 6.07 -22.68 0.35
N GLU A 67 5.49 -22.79 1.56
CA GLU A 67 4.04 -22.81 1.77
C GLU A 67 3.44 -21.39 1.83
N ARG A 68 4.25 -20.41 2.23
CA ARG A 68 3.85 -19.03 2.41
C ARG A 68 3.30 -18.40 1.13
N LEU A 69 3.91 -18.69 -0.02
CA LEU A 69 3.44 -18.14 -1.30
C LEU A 69 2.05 -18.66 -1.68
N GLU A 70 1.80 -19.96 -1.50
CA GLU A 70 0.47 -20.51 -1.77
C GLU A 70 -0.56 -20.04 -0.75
N ALA A 71 -0.18 -19.93 0.52
CA ALA A 71 -1.02 -19.32 1.56
C ALA A 71 -1.38 -17.86 1.23
N TYR A 72 -0.42 -17.08 0.72
CA TYR A 72 -0.64 -15.69 0.31
C TYR A 72 -1.66 -15.60 -0.84
N LYS A 73 -1.50 -16.41 -1.88
CA LYS A 73 -2.46 -16.43 -3.01
C LYS A 73 -3.87 -16.79 -2.55
N VAL A 74 -4.01 -17.78 -1.69
CA VAL A 74 -5.31 -18.16 -1.09
C VAL A 74 -5.87 -17.02 -0.24
N MET A 75 -5.02 -16.35 0.55
CA MET A 75 -5.40 -15.22 1.38
C MET A 75 -5.96 -14.06 0.56
N LEU A 76 -5.32 -13.68 -0.55
CA LEU A 76 -5.82 -12.62 -1.44
C LEU A 76 -7.25 -12.90 -1.95
N ILE A 77 -7.52 -14.13 -2.38
CA ILE A 77 -8.85 -14.55 -2.86
C ILE A 77 -9.87 -14.50 -1.73
N HIS A 78 -9.51 -15.00 -0.54
CA HIS A 78 -10.40 -15.02 0.60
C HIS A 78 -10.78 -13.60 1.07
N LEU A 79 -9.80 -12.70 1.17
CA LEU A 79 -10.00 -11.30 1.57
C LEU A 79 -10.83 -10.51 0.54
N GLY A 80 -10.76 -10.86 -0.75
CA GLY A 80 -11.61 -10.26 -1.78
C GLY A 80 -13.10 -10.60 -1.64
N THR A 81 -13.46 -11.57 -0.80
CA THR A 81 -14.84 -12.07 -0.64
C THR A 81 -15.34 -12.05 0.80
N HIS A 82 -14.46 -11.91 1.79
CA HIS A 82 -14.77 -11.97 3.22
C HIS A 82 -14.21 -10.77 4.00
N GLY A 83 -14.70 -10.58 5.23
CA GLY A 83 -14.32 -9.45 6.08
C GLY A 83 -15.20 -8.22 5.87
N SER A 84 -14.66 -7.05 6.23
CA SER A 84 -15.39 -5.78 6.10
C SER A 84 -15.64 -5.38 4.64
N ILE A 85 -16.53 -4.40 4.41
CA ILE A 85 -16.76 -3.85 3.06
C ILE A 85 -15.45 -3.32 2.48
N LEU A 86 -14.72 -2.51 3.26
CA LEU A 86 -13.42 -1.95 2.88
C LEU A 86 -12.40 -3.04 2.52
N THR A 87 -12.33 -4.12 3.31
CA THR A 87 -11.45 -5.26 3.02
C THR A 87 -11.76 -5.85 1.65
N LYS A 88 -13.02 -6.14 1.37
CA LYS A 88 -13.42 -6.71 0.08
C LYS A 88 -13.14 -5.77 -1.10
N GLU A 89 -13.28 -4.47 -0.91
CA GLU A 89 -12.96 -3.46 -1.94
C GLU A 89 -11.47 -3.40 -2.24
N ILE A 90 -10.61 -3.41 -1.20
CA ILE A 90 -9.15 -3.39 -1.36
C ILE A 90 -8.65 -4.66 -2.06
N PHE A 91 -9.21 -5.82 -1.71
CA PHE A 91 -8.81 -7.11 -2.26
C PHE A 91 -9.69 -7.58 -3.43
N ALA A 92 -10.51 -6.69 -4.00
CA ALA A 92 -11.39 -7.02 -5.11
C ALA A 92 -10.56 -7.53 -6.31
N ALA A 93 -10.79 -8.78 -6.70
CA ALA A 93 -10.04 -9.47 -7.77
C ALA A 93 -8.50 -9.44 -7.56
N ALA A 94 -8.04 -9.40 -6.30
CA ALA A 94 -6.63 -9.41 -5.97
C ALA A 94 -5.97 -10.71 -6.44
N ARG A 95 -4.78 -10.56 -7.03
CA ARG A 95 -3.91 -11.68 -7.44
C ARG A 95 -2.47 -11.29 -7.20
N SER A 96 -1.64 -12.29 -6.88
CA SER A 96 -0.21 -12.08 -6.80
C SER A 96 0.45 -12.28 -8.16
N PHE A 97 1.47 -11.47 -8.43
CA PHE A 97 2.40 -11.54 -9.54
C PHE A 97 3.76 -12.12 -9.11
N ILE A 98 3.91 -12.50 -7.84
CA ILE A 98 5.12 -13.11 -7.30
C ILE A 98 5.08 -14.62 -7.57
N ASP A 99 6.03 -15.09 -8.36
CA ASP A 99 6.17 -16.53 -8.65
C ASP A 99 7.20 -17.23 -7.76
N LYS A 100 8.15 -16.49 -7.16
CA LYS A 100 9.24 -17.06 -6.38
C LYS A 100 8.97 -16.93 -4.87
N PRO A 101 8.93 -18.06 -4.12
CA PRO A 101 8.73 -18.04 -2.66
C PRO A 101 9.76 -17.22 -1.88
N ALA A 102 11.02 -17.20 -2.36
CA ALA A 102 12.09 -16.41 -1.76
C ALA A 102 11.81 -14.90 -1.84
N THR A 103 11.18 -14.45 -2.92
CA THR A 103 10.87 -13.05 -3.16
C THR A 103 9.78 -12.55 -2.23
N LEU A 104 8.68 -13.30 -2.09
CA LEU A 104 7.65 -12.99 -1.08
C LEU A 104 8.24 -13.00 0.33
N THR A 105 9.13 -13.96 0.62
CA THR A 105 9.78 -14.07 1.93
C THR A 105 10.64 -12.85 2.23
N ALA A 106 11.42 -12.37 1.26
CA ALA A 106 12.22 -11.16 1.40
C ALA A 106 11.36 -9.93 1.65
N LEU A 107 10.23 -9.77 0.94
CA LEU A 107 9.29 -8.67 1.15
C LEU A 107 8.69 -8.68 2.55
N ILE A 108 8.15 -9.82 2.98
CA ILE A 108 7.53 -9.94 4.31
C ILE A 108 8.56 -9.63 5.40
N THR A 109 9.77 -10.18 5.29
CA THR A 109 10.85 -9.94 6.25
C THR A 109 11.23 -8.46 6.31
N ALA A 110 11.33 -7.80 5.15
CA ALA A 110 11.71 -6.40 5.10
C ALA A 110 10.61 -5.46 5.60
N ILE A 111 9.34 -5.79 5.33
CA ILE A 111 8.17 -5.06 5.86
C ILE A 111 8.07 -5.24 7.38
N ASP A 112 8.30 -6.45 7.89
CA ASP A 112 8.25 -6.71 9.35
C ASP A 112 9.35 -5.95 10.10
N ALA A 113 10.54 -5.85 9.50
CA ALA A 113 11.69 -5.15 10.07
C ALA A 113 11.60 -3.61 10.08
N ILE A 114 10.52 -3.01 9.57
CA ILE A 114 10.29 -1.57 9.66
C ILE A 114 10.00 -1.17 11.12
N ASP A 115 10.50 -0.02 11.54
CA ASP A 115 10.11 0.58 12.83
C ASP A 115 8.69 1.18 12.73
N TRP A 116 7.70 0.31 12.96
CA TRP A 116 6.29 0.69 12.91
C TRP A 116 5.85 1.59 14.06
N TYR A 117 6.61 1.66 15.15
CA TYR A 117 6.30 2.61 16.22
C TYR A 117 6.51 4.05 15.74
N SER A 118 7.69 4.32 15.17
CA SER A 118 7.99 5.64 14.59
C SER A 118 7.11 5.95 13.39
N ALA A 119 6.83 4.96 12.52
CA ALA A 119 5.96 5.15 11.37
C ALA A 119 4.51 5.53 11.74
N LYS A 120 3.97 4.97 12.84
CA LYS A 120 2.65 5.35 13.36
C LYS A 120 2.61 6.80 13.82
N THR A 121 3.65 7.25 14.51
CA THR A 121 3.70 8.63 15.04
C THR A 121 3.85 9.68 13.94
N GLU A 122 4.49 9.33 12.82
CA GLU A 122 4.75 10.27 11.73
C GLU A 122 3.70 10.26 10.63
N GLY A 123 2.89 9.20 10.52
CA GLY A 123 1.79 9.10 9.55
C GLY A 123 2.01 7.97 8.56
N LEU A 124 1.29 6.85 8.77
CA LEU A 124 1.32 5.70 7.86
C LEU A 124 0.80 6.04 6.45
N GLY A 125 -0.11 7.01 6.36
CA GLY A 125 -0.63 7.53 5.09
C GLY A 125 0.50 8.12 4.23
N ASP A 126 1.32 9.01 4.81
CA ASP A 126 2.44 9.66 4.15
C ASP A 126 3.47 8.65 3.61
N LEU A 127 3.68 7.54 4.34
CA LEU A 127 4.55 6.46 3.90
C LEU A 127 4.03 5.80 2.62
N TYR A 128 2.75 5.44 2.60
CA TYR A 128 2.15 4.84 1.41
C TYR A 128 2.10 5.85 0.25
N GLU A 129 1.80 7.11 0.56
CA GLU A 129 1.79 8.19 -0.41
C GLU A 129 3.16 8.41 -1.07
N GLY A 130 4.25 8.39 -0.29
CA GLY A 130 5.61 8.50 -0.82
C GLY A 130 5.99 7.35 -1.76
N LEU A 131 5.44 6.15 -1.53
CA LEU A 131 5.63 5.03 -2.47
C LEU A 131 4.89 5.28 -3.79
N LEU A 132 3.66 5.80 -3.74
CA LEU A 132 2.90 6.17 -4.93
C LEU A 132 3.60 7.28 -5.72
N GLU A 133 4.14 8.29 -5.03
CA GLU A 133 4.91 9.37 -5.66
C GLU A 133 6.17 8.83 -6.34
N LYS A 134 6.93 7.94 -5.70
CA LYS A 134 8.10 7.31 -6.33
C LYS A 134 7.72 6.52 -7.58
N ASN A 135 6.64 5.75 -7.51
CA ASN A 135 6.16 5.00 -8.66
C ASN A 135 5.69 5.90 -9.80
N ALA A 136 5.02 7.00 -9.48
CA ALA A 136 4.56 7.99 -10.47
C ALA A 136 5.73 8.70 -11.18
N ASN A 137 6.81 8.98 -10.45
CA ASN A 137 8.00 9.63 -10.98
C ASN A 137 8.91 8.69 -11.79
N GLU A 138 8.73 7.37 -11.67
CA GLU A 138 9.45 6.38 -12.47
C GLU A 138 8.93 6.39 -13.92
N LYS A 139 9.68 7.02 -14.84
CA LYS A 139 9.24 7.24 -16.24
C LYS A 139 8.84 5.96 -16.97
N LYS A 140 9.43 4.81 -16.62
CA LYS A 140 9.13 3.52 -17.24
C LYS A 140 7.86 2.86 -16.71
N SER A 141 7.31 3.32 -15.59
CA SER A 141 6.10 2.73 -14.99
C SER A 141 4.82 3.16 -15.72
N GLY A 142 4.82 4.32 -16.37
CA GLY A 142 3.61 4.95 -16.90
C GLY A 142 2.61 5.40 -15.83
N ALA A 143 2.94 5.23 -14.53
CA ALA A 143 2.03 5.49 -13.42
C ALA A 143 1.78 6.98 -13.17
N GLY A 144 2.62 7.87 -13.73
CA GLY A 144 2.46 9.31 -13.62
C GLY A 144 1.11 9.84 -14.11
N GLN A 145 0.40 9.10 -14.97
CA GLN A 145 -0.94 9.48 -15.43
C GLN A 145 -2.02 9.43 -14.32
N TYR A 146 -1.75 8.73 -13.21
CA TYR A 146 -2.67 8.56 -12.08
C TYR A 146 -2.32 9.45 -10.87
N PHE A 147 -1.26 10.25 -10.99
CA PHE A 147 -0.71 11.04 -9.90
C PHE A 147 -0.71 12.52 -10.25
N THR A 148 -0.98 13.36 -9.25
CA THR A 148 -0.89 14.82 -9.37
C THR A 148 -0.01 15.33 -8.23
N PRO A 149 0.99 16.21 -8.50
CA PRO A 149 1.88 16.74 -7.47
C PRO A 149 1.12 17.40 -6.32
N ARG A 150 1.50 17.10 -5.07
CA ARG A 150 0.79 17.60 -3.87
C ARG A 150 0.77 19.11 -3.76
N VAL A 151 1.89 19.76 -4.06
CA VAL A 151 1.96 21.23 -4.10
C VAL A 151 0.91 21.85 -5.02
N LEU A 152 0.53 21.17 -6.11
CA LEU A 152 -0.53 21.62 -7.00
C LEU A 152 -1.92 21.35 -6.42
N ILE A 153 -2.16 20.15 -5.88
CA ILE A 153 -3.41 19.80 -5.20
C ILE A 153 -3.69 20.78 -4.06
N ASP A 154 -2.72 20.99 -3.16
CA ASP A 154 -2.86 21.84 -1.98
C ASP A 154 -3.14 23.29 -2.38
N SER A 155 -2.49 23.77 -3.44
CA SER A 155 -2.75 25.11 -3.98
C SER A 155 -4.20 25.23 -4.48
N ILE A 156 -4.69 24.22 -5.21
CA ILE A 156 -6.06 24.22 -5.72
C ILE A 156 -7.07 24.13 -4.58
N VAL A 157 -6.90 23.20 -3.64
CA VAL A 157 -7.80 23.03 -2.48
C VAL A 157 -7.83 24.30 -1.61
N SER A 158 -6.66 24.90 -1.38
CA SER A 158 -6.54 26.17 -0.66
C SER A 158 -7.28 27.32 -1.35
N LEU A 159 -7.35 27.35 -2.67
CA LEU A 159 -8.16 28.36 -3.37
C LEU A 159 -9.65 28.01 -3.38
N MET A 160 -9.99 26.72 -3.44
CA MET A 160 -11.38 26.25 -3.46
C MET A 160 -12.10 26.43 -2.12
N GLN A 161 -11.38 26.40 -1.00
CA GLN A 161 -11.92 26.62 0.35
C GLN A 161 -13.17 25.74 0.65
N PRO A 162 -13.07 24.40 0.51
CA PRO A 162 -14.19 23.50 0.80
C PRO A 162 -14.65 23.63 2.26
N LYS A 163 -15.95 23.49 2.50
CA LYS A 163 -16.56 23.66 3.83
C LYS A 163 -17.24 22.39 4.31
N LEU A 164 -17.34 22.25 5.63
CA LEU A 164 -18.09 21.18 6.26
C LEU A 164 -19.53 21.14 5.75
N GLY A 165 -19.99 19.97 5.32
CA GLY A 165 -21.33 19.75 4.77
C GLY A 165 -21.42 19.93 3.25
N GLU A 166 -20.37 20.41 2.58
CA GLU A 166 -20.29 20.42 1.13
C GLU A 166 -19.96 19.03 0.58
N VAL A 167 -20.43 18.75 -0.65
CA VAL A 167 -20.14 17.51 -1.35
C VAL A 167 -18.99 17.75 -2.32
N ILE A 168 -17.95 16.92 -2.20
CA ILE A 168 -16.76 16.97 -3.05
C ILE A 168 -16.76 15.74 -3.95
N GLN A 169 -16.49 15.95 -5.23
CA GLN A 169 -16.40 14.88 -6.22
C GLN A 169 -15.12 15.03 -7.03
N ASP A 170 -14.38 13.93 -7.17
CA ASP A 170 -13.28 13.79 -8.13
C ASP A 170 -13.61 12.64 -9.10
N PRO A 171 -14.06 12.93 -10.33
CA PRO A 171 -14.42 11.90 -11.31
C PRO A 171 -13.21 11.15 -11.87
N ALA A 172 -11.98 11.62 -11.62
CA ALA A 172 -10.73 11.01 -12.06
C ALA A 172 -9.77 10.87 -10.87
N ALA A 173 -10.31 10.39 -9.74
CA ALA A 173 -9.66 10.43 -8.42
C ALA A 173 -8.23 9.89 -8.38
N GLY A 174 -7.87 8.93 -9.24
CA GLY A 174 -6.53 8.33 -9.26
C GLY A 174 -6.16 7.82 -7.86
N THR A 175 -5.10 8.37 -7.28
CA THR A 175 -4.66 8.06 -5.89
C THR A 175 -5.49 8.71 -4.78
N GLY A 176 -6.55 9.45 -5.12
CA GLY A 176 -7.44 10.13 -4.17
C GLY A 176 -6.90 11.45 -3.62
N GLY A 177 -5.84 12.01 -4.22
CA GLY A 177 -5.12 13.16 -3.67
C GLY A 177 -5.99 14.39 -3.33
N PHE A 178 -6.89 14.78 -4.23
CA PHE A 178 -7.81 15.89 -3.99
C PHE A 178 -8.80 15.60 -2.86
N LEU A 179 -9.34 14.38 -2.80
CA LEU A 179 -10.30 13.98 -1.78
C LEU A 179 -9.67 13.97 -0.38
N ILE A 180 -8.41 13.50 -0.29
CA ILE A 180 -7.65 13.48 0.95
C ILE A 180 -7.33 14.92 1.39
N ALA A 181 -6.78 15.75 0.49
CA ALA A 181 -6.41 17.13 0.80
C ALA A 181 -7.61 18.02 1.14
N ALA A 182 -8.79 17.74 0.58
CA ALA A 182 -10.01 18.49 0.89
C ALA A 182 -10.67 18.05 2.21
N ASN A 183 -10.23 16.95 2.82
CA ASN A 183 -10.73 16.42 4.09
C ASN A 183 -9.94 16.94 5.31
N HIS A 184 -9.40 18.16 5.21
CA HIS A 184 -8.66 18.84 6.28
C HIS A 184 -9.54 19.79 7.10
#